data_AF-A0A1W9VKT3-F1
#
_entry.id   AF-A0A1W9VKT3-F1
#
_cell.length_a   1.000
_cell.length_b   1.000
_cell.length_c   1.000
_cell.angle_alpha   90.00
_cell.angle_beta   90.00
_cell.angle_gamma   90.00
#
_symmetry.space_group_name_H-M   'P 1'
#
loop_
_entity.id
_entity.type
_entity.pdbx_description
1 polymer ?
#
loop_
_entity_poly.entity_id
_entity_poly.type
_entity_poly.pdbx_seq_one_letter_code
_entity_poly.pdbx_strand_id
1 'polypeptide(L)'
;MNNIRLEEKHCIIKFLHKVARSDYKILEREINIIHEVATYLELDLDLSEEWVTQWGDKDFATFNELINSNSASLGQIIKWSTDVMNSDHIKHQNEQLMILNLIKESLDNPKYPKAISIPVTELDDTLIQMLHKTP
;
A
#
# COMPACT_ATOMS: atom_id res chain seq x y z
N MET A 1 -7.17 -12.28 -9.74
CA MET A 1 -7.57 -10.85 -9.75
C MET A 1 -8.19 -10.56 -11.10
N ASN A 2 -9.42 -10.03 -11.14
CA ASN A 2 -10.07 -9.65 -12.39
C ASN A 2 -9.25 -8.54 -13.08
N ASN A 3 -9.01 -8.71 -14.38
CA ASN A 3 -8.40 -7.81 -15.37
C ASN A 3 -7.91 -6.45 -14.84
N ILE A 4 -6.70 -6.40 -14.27
CA ILE A 4 -6.00 -5.13 -13.99
C ILE A 4 -5.38 -4.65 -15.29
N ARG A 5 -5.66 -3.40 -15.66
CA ARG A 5 -5.16 -2.75 -16.88
C ARG A 5 -3.63 -2.56 -16.77
N LEU A 6 -2.94 -2.53 -17.91
CA LEU A 6 -1.49 -2.32 -17.92
C LEU A 6 -1.07 -1.03 -17.20
N GLU A 7 -1.80 0.07 -17.41
CA GLU A 7 -1.54 1.35 -16.73
C GLU A 7 -1.68 1.22 -15.20
N GLU A 8 -2.64 0.44 -14.72
CA GLU A 8 -2.85 0.18 -13.30
C GLU A 8 -1.72 -0.68 -12.71
N LYS A 9 -1.23 -1.68 -13.47
CA LYS A 9 -0.05 -2.48 -13.08
C LYS A 9 1.18 -1.59 -12.91
N HIS A 10 1.44 -0.68 -13.86
CA HIS A 10 2.52 0.31 -13.73
C HIS A 10 2.33 1.18 -12.49
N CYS A 11 1.11 1.67 -12.23
CA CYS A 11 0.83 2.49 -11.04
C CYS A 11 1.12 1.73 -9.74
N ILE A 12 0.80 0.44 -9.65
CA ILE A 12 1.13 -0.39 -8.48
C ILE A 12 2.64 -0.44 -8.27
N ILE A 13 3.42 -0.73 -9.32
CA ILE A 13 4.88 -0.83 -9.21
C ILE A 13 5.51 0.51 -8.84
N LYS A 14 5.09 1.61 -9.48
CA LYS A 14 5.54 2.96 -9.12
C LYS A 14 5.23 3.31 -7.67
N PHE A 15 4.06 2.89 -7.16
CA PHE A 15 3.68 3.13 -5.77
C PHE A 15 4.57 2.36 -4.80
N LEU A 16 4.81 1.06 -5.05
CA LEU A 16 5.69 0.25 -4.21
C LEU A 16 7.13 0.77 -4.21
N HIS A 17 7.62 1.19 -5.37
CA HIS A 17 8.92 1.85 -5.48
C HIS A 17 8.96 3.18 -4.70
N LYS A 18 7.87 3.95 -4.70
CA LYS A 18 7.74 5.18 -3.90
C LYS A 18 7.75 4.89 -2.39
N VAL A 19 7.11 3.80 -1.94
CA VAL A 19 7.17 3.33 -0.55
C VAL A 19 8.61 3.03 -0.16
N ALA A 20 9.28 2.14 -0.90
CA ALA A 20 10.67 1.75 -0.62
C ALA A 20 11.66 2.94 -0.65
N ARG A 21 11.39 3.95 -1.49
CA ARG A 21 12.23 5.15 -1.59
C ARG A 21 11.95 6.18 -0.49
N SER A 22 10.91 6.01 0.33
CA SER A 22 10.48 7.05 1.27
C SER A 22 11.53 7.38 2.33
N ASP A 23 12.45 6.45 2.62
CA ASP A 23 13.59 6.66 3.53
C ASP A 23 14.91 6.97 2.79
N TYR A 24 14.83 7.46 1.55
CA TYR A 24 15.94 7.93 0.72
C TYR A 24 16.95 6.86 0.28
N LYS A 25 16.78 5.61 0.71
CA LYS A 25 17.58 4.46 0.28
C LYS A 25 16.68 3.26 0.08
N ILE A 26 16.79 2.63 -1.09
CA ILE A 26 16.10 1.38 -1.39
C ILE A 26 17.06 0.23 -1.11
N LEU A 27 16.60 -0.79 -0.40
CA LEU A 27 17.35 -2.00 -0.08
C LEU A 27 17.11 -3.08 -1.13
N GLU A 28 18.08 -3.98 -1.31
CA GLU A 28 17.99 -5.09 -2.27
C GLU A 28 16.79 -6.01 -1.98
N ARG A 29 16.42 -6.17 -0.72
CA ARG A 29 15.25 -6.97 -0.32
C ARG A 29 13.93 -6.34 -0.76
N GLU A 30 13.80 -5.03 -0.69
CA GLU A 30 12.63 -4.29 -1.16
C GLU A 30 12.50 -4.42 -2.68
N ILE A 31 13.63 -4.28 -3.39
CA ILE A 31 13.73 -4.49 -4.84
C ILE A 31 13.24 -5.88 -5.23
N ASN A 32 13.69 -6.92 -4.51
CA ASN A 32 13.26 -8.29 -4.79
C ASN A 32 11.74 -8.46 -4.64
N ILE A 33 11.13 -7.88 -3.62
CA ILE A 33 9.67 -7.91 -3.45
C ILE A 33 8.96 -7.18 -4.58
N ILE A 34 9.48 -6.01 -5.01
CA ILE A 34 8.91 -5.27 -6.15
C ILE A 34 8.96 -6.12 -7.44
N HIS A 35 10.07 -6.83 -7.68
CA HIS A 35 10.19 -7.76 -8.82
C HIS A 35 9.24 -8.96 -8.72
N GLU A 36 9.05 -9.52 -7.53
CA GLU A 36 8.06 -10.59 -7.31
C GLU A 36 6.64 -10.11 -7.63
N VAL A 37 6.28 -8.89 -7.21
CA VAL A 37 4.99 -8.29 -7.54
C VAL A 37 4.86 -8.03 -9.04
N ALA A 38 5.90 -7.53 -9.70
CA ALA A 38 5.89 -7.33 -11.15
C ALA A 38 5.67 -8.66 -11.89
N THR A 39 6.35 -9.72 -11.47
CA THR A 39 6.19 -11.07 -12.01
C THR A 39 4.76 -11.58 -11.80
N TYR A 40 4.20 -11.39 -10.60
CA TYR A 40 2.80 -11.75 -10.30
C TYR A 40 1.81 -10.97 -11.18
N LEU A 41 2.12 -9.72 -11.51
CA LEU A 41 1.33 -8.88 -12.40
C LEU A 41 1.61 -9.15 -13.88
N GLU A 42 2.45 -10.13 -14.22
CA GLU A 42 2.87 -10.42 -15.61
C GLU A 42 3.45 -9.16 -16.29
N LEU A 43 4.27 -8.42 -15.55
CA LEU A 43 4.93 -7.21 -16.01
C LEU A 43 6.44 -7.47 -16.08
N ASP A 44 7.04 -7.20 -17.24
CA ASP A 44 8.49 -7.15 -17.36
C ASP A 44 8.97 -5.85 -16.72
N LEU A 45 9.83 -5.96 -15.70
CA LEU A 45 10.26 -4.82 -14.90
C LEU A 45 11.76 -4.67 -14.97
N ASP A 46 12.19 -3.55 -15.53
CA ASP A 46 13.54 -3.03 -15.39
C ASP A 46 13.49 -1.76 -14.53
N LEU A 47 14.06 -1.82 -13.32
CA LEU A 47 14.08 -0.70 -12.38
C LEU A 47 14.90 0.50 -12.87
N SER A 48 15.72 0.32 -13.91
CA SER A 48 16.45 1.43 -14.54
C SER A 48 15.56 2.27 -15.46
N GLU A 49 14.36 1.79 -15.80
CA GLU A 49 13.45 2.50 -16.67
C GLU A 49 12.85 3.73 -15.99
N GLU A 50 12.83 4.84 -16.73
CA GLU A 50 12.45 6.14 -16.21
C GLU A 50 11.03 6.15 -15.63
N TRP A 51 10.12 5.38 -16.23
CA TRP A 51 8.72 5.32 -15.82
C TRP A 51 8.55 4.84 -14.38
N VAL A 52 9.43 3.97 -13.86
CA VAL A 52 9.34 3.42 -12.50
C VAL A 52 9.46 4.52 -11.45
N THR A 53 10.26 5.54 -11.74
CA THR A 53 10.59 6.61 -10.78
C THR A 53 9.66 7.83 -10.89
N GLN A 54 8.95 7.96 -12.01
CA GLN A 54 8.07 9.10 -12.28
C GLN A 54 6.66 8.84 -11.75
N TRP A 55 6.32 9.49 -10.63
CA TRP A 55 4.96 9.55 -10.09
C TRP A 55 4.32 10.90 -10.43
N GLY A 56 3.40 10.90 -11.40
CA GLY A 56 2.68 12.10 -11.82
C GLY A 56 1.20 12.12 -11.40
N ASP A 57 0.52 13.23 -11.70
CA ASP A 57 -0.91 13.42 -11.39
C ASP A 57 -1.80 12.38 -12.09
N LYS A 58 -1.45 11.96 -13.31
CA LYS A 58 -2.14 10.89 -14.03
C LYS A 58 -2.02 9.56 -13.30
N ASP A 59 -0.83 9.22 -12.81
CA ASP A 59 -0.60 7.97 -12.08
C ASP A 59 -1.41 7.97 -10.78
N PHE A 60 -1.42 9.10 -10.06
CA PHE A 60 -2.23 9.26 -8.85
C PHE A 60 -3.73 9.09 -9.14
N ALA A 61 -4.25 9.70 -10.20
CA ALA A 61 -5.66 9.56 -10.57
C ALA A 61 -6.03 8.11 -10.93
N THR A 62 -5.23 7.44 -11.78
CA THR A 62 -5.45 6.03 -12.16
C THR A 62 -5.35 5.10 -10.96
N PHE A 63 -4.36 5.31 -10.09
CA PHE A 63 -4.19 4.51 -8.87
C PHE A 63 -5.39 4.69 -7.92
N ASN A 64 -5.86 5.93 -7.74
CA ASN A 64 -7.04 6.21 -6.94
C ASN A 64 -8.31 5.60 -7.51
N GLU A 65 -8.49 5.61 -8.83
CA GLU A 65 -9.61 4.92 -9.48
C GLU A 65 -9.56 3.41 -9.18
N LEU A 66 -8.39 2.79 -9.29
CA LEU A 66 -8.19 1.36 -9.02
C LEU A 66 -8.57 1.00 -7.58
N ILE A 67 -8.01 1.68 -6.59
CA ILE A 67 -8.23 1.34 -5.18
C ILE A 67 -9.66 1.63 -4.71
N ASN A 68 -10.33 2.63 -5.30
CA ASN A 68 -11.71 2.96 -4.97
C ASN A 68 -12.73 2.06 -5.67
N SER A 69 -12.40 1.53 -6.86
CA SER A 69 -13.28 0.64 -7.61
C SER A 69 -13.19 -0.83 -7.17
N ASN A 70 -12.06 -1.25 -6.58
CA ASN A 70 -11.79 -2.65 -6.25
C ASN A 70 -11.10 -2.82 -4.88
N SER A 71 -11.88 -3.20 -3.88
CA SER A 71 -11.39 -3.43 -2.50
C SER A 71 -10.41 -4.60 -2.39
N ALA A 72 -10.50 -5.62 -3.27
CA ALA A 72 -9.56 -6.72 -3.29
C ALA A 72 -8.18 -6.27 -3.81
N SER A 73 -8.15 -5.42 -4.85
CA SER A 73 -6.91 -4.81 -5.33
C SER A 73 -6.26 -3.93 -4.25
N LEU A 74 -7.06 -3.10 -3.57
CA LEU A 74 -6.58 -2.29 -2.44
C LEU A 74 -5.95 -3.16 -1.34
N GLY A 75 -6.65 -4.20 -0.87
CA GLY A 75 -6.13 -5.08 0.17
C GLY A 75 -4.82 -5.75 -0.23
N GLN A 76 -4.72 -6.14 -1.51
CA GLN A 76 -3.50 -6.72 -2.07
C GLN A 76 -2.35 -5.70 -2.14
N ILE A 77 -2.63 -4.46 -2.54
CA ILE A 77 -1.62 -3.38 -2.60
C ILE A 77 -1.12 -3.01 -1.20
N ILE A 78 -2.02 -2.94 -0.20
CA ILE A 78 -1.63 -2.73 1.20
C ILE A 78 -0.70 -3.85 1.68
N LYS A 79 -1.04 -5.11 1.37
CA LYS A 79 -0.20 -6.26 1.71
C LYS A 79 1.19 -6.12 1.09
N TRP A 80 1.28 -5.89 -0.22
CA TRP A 80 2.57 -5.73 -0.90
C TRP A 80 3.39 -4.56 -0.35
N SER A 81 2.76 -3.43 -0.06
CA SER A 81 3.44 -2.27 0.54
C SER A 81 3.98 -2.60 1.93
N THR A 82 3.23 -3.39 2.70
CA THR A 82 3.64 -3.88 4.03
C THR A 82 4.77 -4.90 3.94
N ASP A 83 4.76 -5.76 2.92
CA ASP A 83 5.83 -6.73 2.67
C ASP A 83 7.13 -5.99 2.32
N VAL A 84 7.06 -4.95 1.48
CA VAL A 84 8.20 -4.05 1.16
C VAL A 84 8.77 -3.43 2.45
N MET A 85 7.92 -2.74 3.23
CA MET A 85 8.33 -2.07 4.47
C MET A 85 8.97 -3.02 5.50
N ASN A 86 8.47 -4.26 5.62
CA ASN A 86 8.97 -5.20 6.64
C ASN A 86 10.17 -6.04 6.16
N SER A 87 10.64 -5.84 4.94
CA SER A 87 11.62 -6.72 4.28
C SER A 87 13.00 -6.73 4.95
N ASP A 88 13.35 -5.63 5.62
CA ASP A 88 14.61 -5.43 6.33
C ASP A 88 14.49 -5.57 7.86
N HIS A 89 13.29 -5.87 8.35
CA HIS A 89 12.93 -5.96 9.78
C HIS A 89 13.14 -4.68 10.59
N ILE A 90 13.27 -3.53 9.92
CA ILE A 90 13.35 -2.21 10.55
C ILE A 90 12.08 -1.45 10.22
N LYS A 91 11.39 -0.93 11.25
CA LYS A 91 10.19 -0.13 11.01
C LYS A 91 10.59 1.29 10.64
N HIS A 92 10.46 1.63 9.37
CA HIS A 92 10.65 3.01 8.93
C HIS A 92 9.34 3.80 8.99
N GLN A 93 9.39 4.95 9.66
CA GLN A 93 8.18 5.75 9.95
C GLN A 93 7.56 6.35 8.68
N ASN A 94 8.35 6.62 7.65
CA ASN A 94 7.88 7.25 6.41
C ASN A 94 7.10 6.24 5.56
N GLU A 95 7.59 5.01 5.42
CA GLU A 95 6.87 3.92 4.76
C GLU A 95 5.55 3.62 5.46
N GLN A 96 5.58 3.55 6.80
CA GLN A 96 4.39 3.32 7.59
C GLN A 96 3.36 4.45 7.38
N LEU A 97 3.79 5.71 7.33
CA LEU A 97 2.90 6.84 7.08
C LEU A 97 2.27 6.77 5.68
N MET A 98 3.02 6.34 4.66
CA MET A 98 2.49 6.15 3.30
C MET A 98 1.41 5.06 3.25
N ILE A 99 1.64 3.93 3.92
CA ILE A 99 0.67 2.83 4.00
C ILE A 99 -0.58 3.27 4.79
N LEU A 100 -0.41 4.01 5.89
CA LEU A 100 -1.53 4.54 6.67
C LEU A 100 -2.36 5.55 5.87
N ASN A 101 -1.72 6.40 5.06
CA ASN A 101 -2.43 7.31 4.17
C ASN A 101 -3.23 6.57 3.10
N LEU A 102 -2.66 5.51 2.51
CA LEU A 102 -3.38 4.63 1.58
C LEU A 102 -4.62 4.00 2.23
N ILE A 103 -4.47 3.49 3.46
CA ILE A 103 -5.58 2.94 4.24
C ILE A 103 -6.61 4.03 4.52
N LYS A 104 -6.19 5.21 4.95
CA LYS A 104 -7.10 6.33 5.26
C LYS A 104 -7.91 6.78 4.05
N GLU A 105 -7.28 6.93 2.89
CA GLU A 105 -7.95 7.29 1.64
C GLU A 105 -9.00 6.23 1.22
N SER A 106 -8.74 4.96 1.55
CA SER A 106 -9.69 3.89 1.26
C SER A 106 -10.88 3.79 2.21
N LEU A 107 -10.76 4.30 3.43
CA LEU A 107 -11.82 4.24 4.47
C LEU A 107 -13.00 5.18 4.18
N ASP A 108 -12.88 6.09 3.22
CA ASP A 108 -13.97 6.98 2.79
C ASP A 108 -14.82 6.43 1.63
N ASN A 109 -14.63 5.17 1.23
CA ASN A 109 -15.46 4.52 0.21
C ASN A 109 -16.88 4.18 0.73
N PRO A 110 -17.95 4.82 0.23
CA PRO A 110 -19.31 4.63 0.75
C PRO A 110 -19.92 3.26 0.43
N LYS A 111 -19.29 2.45 -0.43
CA LYS A 111 -19.79 1.13 -0.85
C LYS A 111 -19.40 -0.02 0.09
N TYR A 112 -18.40 0.17 0.95
CA TYR A 112 -17.92 -0.85 1.91
C TYR A 112 -17.94 -0.25 3.33
N PRO A 113 -18.73 -0.78 4.29
CA PRO A 113 -18.93 -0.14 5.59
C PRO A 113 -17.63 -0.04 6.40
N LYS A 114 -17.42 1.13 7.01
CA LYS A 114 -16.17 1.65 7.59
C LYS A 114 -15.70 0.88 8.83
N ALA A 115 -14.39 0.62 8.93
CA ALA A 115 -13.74 0.51 10.24
C ALA A 115 -13.59 1.94 10.78
N ILE A 116 -14.27 2.24 11.88
CA ILE A 116 -14.22 3.56 12.53
C ILE A 116 -12.90 3.63 13.30
N SER A 117 -12.06 4.62 13.01
CA SER A 117 -10.96 4.97 13.90
C SER A 117 -11.57 5.61 15.15
N ILE A 118 -11.65 4.85 16.23
CA ILE A 118 -12.11 5.35 17.53
C ILE A 118 -10.86 5.86 18.25
N PRO A 119 -10.76 7.16 18.58
CA PRO A 119 -9.70 7.67 19.45
C PRO A 119 -9.71 6.86 20.74
N VAL A 120 -8.55 6.41 21.24
CA VAL A 120 -8.47 5.62 22.49
C VAL A 120 -9.12 6.37 23.66
N THR A 121 -9.16 7.71 23.60
CA THR A 121 -9.83 8.58 24.57
C THR A 121 -11.36 8.50 24.56
N GLU A 122 -11.98 7.87 23.56
CA GLU A 122 -13.44 7.66 23.45
C GLU A 122 -13.85 6.19 23.71
N LEU A 123 -12.89 5.29 23.97
CA LEU A 123 -13.20 3.92 24.35
C LEU A 123 -13.65 3.90 25.81
N ASP A 124 -14.82 3.34 26.08
CA ASP A 124 -15.22 3.06 27.46
C ASP A 124 -14.28 2.01 28.09
N ASP A 125 -14.24 1.97 29.42
CA ASP A 125 -13.39 1.04 30.17
C ASP A 125 -13.63 -0.44 29.79
N THR A 126 -14.83 -0.75 29.31
CA THR A 126 -15.25 -2.09 28.88
C THR A 126 -14.53 -2.52 27.59
N LEU A 127 -14.44 -1.62 26.61
CA LEU A 127 -13.73 -1.87 25.33
C LEU A 127 -12.21 -1.93 25.51
N ILE A 128 -11.65 -1.12 26.42
CA ILE A 128 -10.23 -1.17 26.79
C ILE A 128 -9.89 -2.53 27.41
N GLN A 129 -10.75 -3.06 28.29
CA GLN A 129 -10.55 -4.37 28.88
C GLN A 129 -10.64 -5.54 27.88
N MET A 130 -11.43 -5.41 26.81
CA MET A 130 -11.50 -6.42 25.76
C MET A 130 -10.24 -6.45 24.90
N LEU A 131 -9.65 -5.28 24.61
CA LEU A 131 -8.36 -5.16 23.91
C LEU A 131 -7.22 -5.82 24.68
N HIS A 132 -7.17 -5.64 26.01
CA HIS A 132 -6.14 -6.25 26.85
C HIS A 132 -6.31 -7.75 27.12
N LYS A 133 -7.48 -8.33 26.80
CA LYS A 133 -7.79 -9.75 26.99
C LYS A 133 -7.67 -10.59 25.73
N THR A 134 -7.35 -9.99 24.58
CA THR A 134 -7.09 -10.76 23.36
C THR A 134 -5.60 -11.14 23.36
N PRO A 135 -5.26 -12.44 23.37
CA PRO A 135 -3.87 -12.91 23.51
C PRO A 135 -2.97 -12.54 22.33
#